data_AF-A0A382T7M3-F1
#
_entry.id   AF-A0A382T7M3-F1
#
_cell.length_a   1.000
_cell.length_b   1.000
_cell.length_c   1.000
_cell.angle_alpha   90.00
_cell.angle_beta   90.00
_cell.angle_gamma   90.00
#
_symmetry.space_group_name_H-M   'P 1'
#
loop_
_entity.id
_entity.type
_entity.pdbx_description
1 polymer ?
#
loop_
_entity_poly.entity_id
_entity_poly.type
_entity_poly.pdbx_seq_one_letter_code
_entity_poly.pdbx_strand_id
1 'polypeptide(L)'
;VRPRSGLALKRGLTVLNAPGTIDADYRGDVGVILVNLSDTEQRIEPGDRVAQLVFAPVTRVCWEEVEKLGESDRGTGGFGSTGE
;
A
#
# COMPACT_ATOMS: atom_id res chain seq x y z
N VAL A 1 5.05 -3.89 2.29
CA VAL A 1 4.16 -4.74 3.12
C VAL A 1 2.72 -4.62 2.62
N ARG A 2 2.04 -5.72 2.32
CA ARG A 2 0.66 -5.74 1.82
C ARG A 2 -0.23 -6.69 2.65
N PRO A 3 -1.55 -6.45 2.73
CA PRO A 3 -2.47 -7.38 3.39
C PRO A 3 -2.58 -8.69 2.60
N ARG A 4 -2.97 -9.77 3.29
CA ARG A 4 -3.33 -11.04 2.65
C ARG A 4 -4.83 -11.01 2.33
N SER A 5 -5.20 -11.31 1.08
CA SER A 5 -6.59 -11.23 0.61
C SER A 5 -7.57 -12.04 1.46
N GLY A 6 -7.18 -13.24 1.90
CA GLY A 6 -8.01 -14.07 2.76
C GLY A 6 -8.29 -13.46 4.15
N LEU A 7 -7.32 -12.75 4.75
CA LEU A 7 -7.53 -12.07 6.03
C LEU A 7 -8.41 -10.83 5.85
N ALA A 8 -8.20 -10.06 4.77
CA ALA A 8 -9.01 -8.89 4.46
C ALA A 8 -10.48 -9.28 4.18
N LEU A 9 -10.71 -10.24 3.28
CA LEU A 9 -12.05 -10.62 2.86
C LEU A 9 -12.85 -11.35 3.96
N LYS A 10 -12.21 -12.28 4.68
CA LYS A 10 -12.94 -13.17 5.61
C LYS A 10 -12.96 -12.66 7.04
N ARG A 11 -12.02 -11.79 7.42
CA ARG A 11 -11.82 -11.35 8.81
C ARG A 11 -11.81 -9.85 8.98
N GLY A 12 -11.94 -9.06 7.91
CA GLY A 12 -11.81 -7.60 7.97
C GLY A 12 -10.43 -7.10 8.42
N LEU A 13 -9.42 -7.97 8.45
CA LEU A 13 -8.07 -7.61 8.87
C LEU A 13 -7.26 -7.10 7.69
N THR A 14 -6.75 -5.87 7.81
CA THR A 14 -5.87 -5.27 6.80
C THR A 14 -4.66 -4.59 7.44
N VAL A 15 -3.74 -4.11 6.60
CA VAL A 15 -2.58 -3.33 7.01
C VAL A 15 -2.92 -1.86 6.81
N LEU A 16 -2.92 -1.08 7.90
CA LEU A 16 -3.43 0.29 7.93
C LEU A 16 -2.67 1.21 6.97
N ASN A 17 -1.34 1.05 6.89
CA ASN A 17 -0.47 1.82 6.00
C ASN A 17 -0.25 1.13 4.65
N ALA A 18 -1.15 0.24 4.21
CA ALA A 18 -0.96 -0.50 2.97
C ALA A 18 -1.03 0.41 1.72
N PRO A 19 -0.14 0.21 0.73
CA PRO A 19 1.06 -0.63 0.81
C PRO A 19 2.13 0.01 1.70
N GLY A 20 2.59 -0.70 2.73
CA GLY A 20 3.64 -0.20 3.63
C GLY A 20 4.99 -0.19 2.91
N THR A 21 5.68 0.94 2.91
CA THR A 21 7.02 1.09 2.33
C THR A 21 8.08 0.81 3.38
N ILE A 22 9.12 0.07 3.00
CA ILE A 22 10.32 -0.15 3.81
C ILE A 22 11.48 0.42 3.01
N ASP A 23 12.20 1.38 3.57
CA ASP A 23 13.33 2.01 2.90
C ASP A 23 14.53 1.07 2.77
N ALA A 24 15.32 1.26 1.72
CA ALA A 24 16.43 0.36 1.36
C ALA A 24 17.57 0.34 2.41
N ASP A 25 17.68 1.39 3.21
CA ASP A 25 18.67 1.55 4.27
C ASP A 25 18.13 1.17 5.67
N TYR A 26 16.85 0.80 5.78
CA TYR A 26 16.29 0.33 7.05
C TYR A 26 16.92 -0.99 7.50
N ARG A 27 17.27 -1.09 8.79
CA ARG A 27 17.92 -2.27 9.40
C ARG A 27 17.25 -2.75 10.69
N GLY A 28 16.17 -2.11 11.12
CA GLY A 28 15.42 -2.51 12.31
C GLY A 28 14.45 -3.66 12.04
N ASP A 29 13.71 -4.04 13.08
CA ASP A 29 12.66 -5.05 12.99
C ASP A 29 11.47 -4.57 12.16
N VAL A 30 11.00 -5.42 11.25
CA VAL A 30 9.83 -5.11 10.42
C VAL A 30 8.54 -5.39 11.21
N GLY A 31 7.85 -4.32 11.59
CA GLY A 31 6.51 -4.38 12.17
C GLY A 31 5.39 -4.37 11.12
N VAL A 32 4.20 -4.82 11.50
CA VAL A 32 2.98 -4.75 10.68
C VAL A 32 1.90 -3.99 11.46
N ILE A 33 1.49 -2.83 10.94
CA ILE A 33 0.43 -2.00 11.53
C ILE A 33 -0.92 -2.57 11.10
N LEU A 34 -1.43 -3.54 11.85
CA LEU A 34 -2.71 -4.16 11.57
C LEU A 34 -3.87 -3.29 12.07
N VAL A 35 -4.96 -3.30 11.32
CA VAL A 35 -6.25 -2.73 11.74
C VAL A 35 -7.34 -3.76 11.52
N ASN A 36 -8.25 -3.86 12.48
CA ASN A 36 -9.47 -4.63 12.36
C ASN A 36 -10.60 -3.71 11.88
N LEU A 37 -11.08 -3.93 10.67
CA LEU A 37 -12.21 -3.21 10.07
C LEU A 37 -13.52 -4.01 10.12
N SER A 38 -13.53 -5.20 10.74
CA SER A 38 -14.77 -5.91 11.01
C SER A 38 -15.47 -5.35 12.25
N ASP A 39 -16.71 -5.79 12.45
CA ASP A 39 -17.56 -5.55 13.62
C ASP A 39 -17.35 -6.58 14.74
N THR A 40 -16.36 -7.45 14.59
CA THR A 40 -16.13 -8.63 15.45
C THR A 40 -14.69 -8.67 15.93
N GLU A 41 -14.46 -9.18 17.14
CA GLU A 41 -13.11 -9.37 17.65
C GLU A 41 -12.32 -10.36 16.78
N GLN A 42 -11.05 -10.03 16.50
CA GLN A 42 -10.17 -10.86 15.70
C GLN A 42 -8.91 -11.22 16.49
N ARG A 43 -8.70 -12.53 16.70
CA ARG A 43 -7.52 -13.04 17.40
C ARG A 43 -6.38 -13.39 16.44
N ILE A 44 -5.15 -13.06 16.80
CA ILE A 44 -3.93 -13.41 16.08
C ILE A 44 -3.06 -14.21 17.02
N GLU A 45 -2.58 -15.36 16.56
CA GLU A 45 -1.72 -16.24 17.34
C GLU A 45 -0.25 -16.10 16.93
N PRO A 46 0.70 -16.38 17.83
CA PRO A 46 2.10 -16.55 17.45
C PRO A 46 2.25 -17.56 16.30
N GLY A 47 2.96 -17.15 15.24
CA GLY A 47 3.16 -17.96 14.04
C GLY A 47 2.13 -17.70 12.91
N ASP A 48 1.09 -16.91 13.16
CA ASP A 48 0.15 -16.53 12.11
C ASP A 48 0.82 -15.71 11.00
N ARG A 49 0.53 -16.08 9.76
CA ARG A 49 0.94 -15.30 8.58
C ARG A 49 -0.01 -14.12 8.40
N VAL A 50 0.34 -12.94 8.90
CA VAL A 50 -0.55 -11.76 8.95
C VAL A 50 -0.44 -10.80 7.75
N ALA A 51 0.68 -10.81 7.05
CA ALA A 51 0.93 -9.93 5.90
C ALA A 51 1.81 -10.64 4.86
N GLN A 52 2.12 -9.93 3.77
CA GLN A 52 3.05 -10.38 2.74
C GLN A 52 3.99 -9.26 2.29
N LEU A 53 5.22 -9.61 1.96
CA LEU A 53 6.24 -8.71 1.44
C LEU A 53 6.38 -8.87 -0.07
N VAL A 54 6.59 -7.76 -0.77
CA VAL A 54 6.90 -7.72 -2.20
C VAL A 54 8.12 -6.84 -2.37
N PHE A 55 9.18 -7.38 -2.96
CA PHE A 55 10.34 -6.63 -3.39
C PHE A 55 10.09 -6.15 -4.82
N ALA A 56 10.23 -4.84 -5.05
CA ALA A 56 9.99 -4.23 -6.35
C ALA A 56 11.10 -3.20 -6.63
N PRO A 57 11.50 -3.00 -7.90
CA PRO A 57 12.40 -1.92 -8.26
C PRO A 57 11.73 -0.56 -7.98
N VAL A 58 12.53 0.40 -7.53
CA VAL A 58 12.12 1.78 -7.33
C VAL A 58 13.07 2.72 -8.08
N THR A 59 12.52 3.75 -8.72
CA THR A 59 13.31 4.75 -9.46
C THR A 59 13.52 5.98 -8.59
N ARG A 60 14.76 6.49 -8.55
CA ARG A 60 15.05 7.80 -7.97
C ARG A 60 14.81 8.87 -9.03
N VAL A 61 13.92 9.81 -8.73
CA VAL A 61 13.60 10.92 -9.65
C VAL A 61 14.51 12.11 -9.38
N CYS A 62 14.93 12.79 -10.45
CA CYS A 62 15.49 14.13 -10.40
C CYS A 62 14.41 15.09 -10.91
N TRP A 63 14.05 16.09 -10.11
CA TRP A 63 13.05 17.07 -10.49
C TRP A 63 13.65 18.12 -11.43
N GLU A 64 12.90 18.48 -12.47
CA GLU A 64 13.20 19.58 -13.40
C GLU A 64 12.00 20.54 -13.38
N GLU A 65 12.25 21.77 -12.92
CA GLU A 65 11.21 22.81 -12.84
C GLU A 65 10.98 23.44 -14.22
N VAL A 66 9.71 23.56 -14.62
CA VAL A 66 9.30 24.13 -15.91
C VAL A 66 8.05 25.00 -15.76
N GLU A 67 7.90 26.01 -16.62
CA GLU A 67 6.73 26.90 -16.58
C GLU A 67 5.42 26.22 -17.00
N LYS A 68 5.49 25.26 -17.94
CA LYS A 68 4.32 24.54 -18.45
C LYS A 68 4.68 23.10 -18.85
N LEU A 69 3.81 22.15 -18.49
CA LEU A 69 3.89 20.76 -18.95
C LEU A 69 3.33 20.60 -20.38
N GLY A 70 3.80 19.59 -21.10
CA GLY A 70 3.23 19.21 -22.41
C GLY A 70 1.79 18.71 -22.30
N GLU A 71 1.07 18.75 -23.42
CA GLU A 71 -0.30 18.23 -23.51
C GLU A 71 -0.30 16.69 -23.57
N SER A 72 -1.37 16.06 -23.08
CA SER A 72 -1.60 14.62 -23.19
C SER A 72 -3.08 14.35 -23.37
N ASP A 73 -3.44 13.22 -23.99
CA ASP A 73 -4.83 12.81 -24.22
C ASP A 73 -5.65 12.73 -22.92
N ARG A 74 -4.99 12.44 -21.79
CA ARG A 74 -5.64 12.39 -20.46
C ARG A 74 -5.81 13.79 -19.85
N GLY A 75 -4.94 14.74 -20.17
CA GLY A 75 -4.93 16.07 -19.58
C GLY A 75 -4.97 16.05 -18.05
N THR A 76 -5.89 16.81 -17.46
CA THR A 76 -6.12 16.91 -16.01
C THR A 76 -7.12 15.88 -15.46
N GLY A 77 -7.56 14.90 -16.28
CA GLY A 77 -8.54 13.89 -15.86
C GLY A 77 -8.03 12.95 -14.77
N GLY A 78 -8.78 12.86 -13.66
CA GLY A 78 -8.54 11.94 -12.55
C GLY A 78 -9.84 11.51 -11.86
N PHE A 79 -9.75 10.63 -10.86
CA PHE A 79 -10.89 10.20 -10.02
C PHE A 79 -12.11 9.68 -10.81
N GLY A 80 -11.92 8.71 -11.71
CA GLY A 80 -13.02 8.15 -12.49
C GLY A 80 -13.46 9.03 -13.67
N SER A 81 -12.63 9.97 -14.12
CA SER A 81 -12.91 10.86 -15.26
C SER A 81 -13.21 10.15 -16.59
N THR A 82 -12.92 8.86 -16.70
CA THR A 82 -13.26 8.03 -17.87
C THR A 82 -14.68 7.45 -17.82
N GLY A 83 -15.40 7.60 -16.71
CA GLY A 83 -16.80 7.17 -16.56
C GLY A 83 -16.99 5.66 -16.52
N GLU A 84 -16.87 5.08 -15.32
CA GLU A 84 -17.61 3.90 -14.86
C GLU A 84 -17.92 4.07 -13.37
#